data_AF-A0A091DZF3-F1
#
_entry.id   AF-A0A091DZF3-F1
#
_cell.length_a   1.000
_cell.length_b   1.000
_cell.length_c   1.000
_cell.angle_alpha   90.00
_cell.angle_beta   90.00
_cell.angle_gamma   90.00
#
_symmetry.space_group_name_H-M   'P 1'
#
loop_
_entity.id
_entity.type
_entity.pdbx_description
1 polymer ?
#
loop_
_entity_poly.entity_id
_entity_poly.type
_entity_poly.pdbx_seq_one_letter_code
_entity_poly.pdbx_strand_id
1 'polypeptide(L)'
;MIEVIFAVWKDGFKDHPVILEGDQFIHMLPLEDDYKPEDVLNIFKMDPNLIEKEERYKAIKKEILDERDSDLNTDQDARSSEEEEGKDKDRQKVSI
;
A
#
# COMPACT_ATOMS: atom_id res chain seq x y z
N MET A 1 -19.50 -31.61 1.24
CA MET A 1 -18.86 -30.29 1.49
C MET A 1 -18.63 -30.05 2.99
N ILE A 2 -19.62 -30.30 3.86
CA ILE A 2 -19.45 -30.20 5.33
C ILE A 2 -18.40 -31.17 5.90
N GLU A 3 -18.26 -32.37 5.32
CA GLU A 3 -17.30 -33.40 5.77
C GLU A 3 -15.84 -32.94 5.64
N VAL A 4 -15.54 -32.11 4.64
CA VAL A 4 -14.20 -31.54 4.42
C VAL A 4 -13.89 -30.51 5.51
N ILE A 5 -14.87 -29.70 5.93
CA ILE A 5 -14.72 -28.74 7.04
C ILE A 5 -14.43 -29.49 8.34
N PHE A 6 -15.13 -30.61 8.61
CA PHE A 6 -14.84 -31.45 9.76
C PHE A 6 -13.44 -32.07 9.73
N ALA A 7 -12.93 -32.43 8.55
CA ALA A 7 -11.56 -32.92 8.40
C ALA A 7 -10.53 -31.83 8.74
N VAL A 8 -10.71 -30.60 8.25
CA VAL A 8 -9.84 -29.45 8.56
C VAL A 8 -9.86 -29.12 10.06
N TRP A 9 -11.04 -29.22 10.70
CA TRP A 9 -11.18 -29.00 12.14
C TRP A 9 -10.48 -30.09 12.97
N LYS A 10 -10.60 -31.36 12.56
CA LYS A 10 -9.90 -32.49 13.18
C LYS A 10 -8.39 -32.42 12.99
N ASP A 11 -7.93 -31.91 11.86
CA ASP A 11 -6.51 -31.75 11.59
C ASP A 11 -5.92 -30.49 12.24
N GLY A 12 -6.74 -29.65 12.86
CA GLY A 12 -6.30 -28.50 13.65
C GLY A 12 -5.80 -27.33 12.81
N PHE A 13 -6.33 -27.15 11.60
CA PHE A 13 -5.96 -26.04 10.69
C PHE A 13 -4.46 -25.98 10.34
N LYS A 14 -3.75 -27.11 10.32
CA LYS A 14 -2.30 -27.16 10.00
C LYS A 14 -1.94 -26.51 8.66
N ASP A 15 -2.78 -26.70 7.66
CA ASP A 15 -2.61 -26.12 6.32
C ASP A 15 -3.09 -24.64 6.23
N HIS A 16 -3.66 -24.10 7.31
CA HIS A 16 -4.19 -22.73 7.41
C HIS A 16 -3.67 -22.00 8.66
N PRO A 17 -2.36 -21.72 8.74
CA PRO A 17 -1.79 -21.00 9.88
C PRO A 17 -2.31 -19.56 9.97
N VAL A 18 -2.59 -19.11 11.18
CA VAL A 18 -2.94 -17.71 11.46
C VAL A 18 -1.64 -16.90 11.57
N ILE A 19 -1.46 -15.93 10.69
CA ILE A 19 -0.30 -15.03 10.69
C ILE A 19 -0.76 -13.70 11.30
N LEU A 20 -0.20 -13.33 12.45
CA LEU A 20 -0.36 -12.00 13.05
C LEU A 20 1.02 -11.34 13.03
N GLU A 21 1.21 -10.37 12.14
CA GLU A 21 2.49 -9.67 11.98
C GLU A 21 2.33 -8.17 12.13
N GLY A 22 3.24 -7.57 12.91
CA GLY A 22 3.44 -6.12 12.98
C GLY A 22 2.36 -5.33 13.72
N ASP A 23 2.33 -4.03 13.43
CA ASP A 23 1.35 -3.07 13.94
C ASP A 23 0.11 -3.09 13.02
N GLN A 24 -1.02 -3.62 13.52
CA GLN A 24 -2.25 -3.83 12.75
C GLN A 24 -3.43 -3.08 13.38
N PHE A 25 -4.22 -2.42 12.54
CA PHE A 25 -5.50 -1.84 12.91
C PHE A 25 -6.65 -2.78 12.54
N ILE A 26 -7.21 -3.47 13.54
CA ILE A 26 -8.33 -4.40 13.36
C ILE A 26 -9.65 -3.61 13.36
N HIS A 27 -10.29 -3.55 12.19
CA HIS A 27 -11.58 -2.88 12.03
C HIS A 27 -12.73 -3.88 12.29
N MET A 28 -13.66 -3.53 13.17
CA MET A 28 -14.86 -4.33 13.44
C MET A 28 -15.98 -3.88 12.51
N LEU A 29 -16.27 -4.68 11.48
CA LEU A 29 -17.27 -4.39 10.45
C LEU A 29 -18.40 -5.45 10.49
N PRO A 30 -19.54 -5.18 11.18
CA PRO A 30 -20.73 -6.04 11.18
C PRO A 30 -21.40 -6.17 9.82
N LEU A 31 -21.81 -7.38 9.42
CA LEU A 31 -22.47 -7.61 8.12
C LEU A 31 -23.85 -6.93 7.98
N GLU A 32 -24.48 -6.58 9.09
CA GLU A 32 -25.83 -5.98 9.12
C GLU A 32 -25.81 -4.46 8.95
N ASP A 33 -24.62 -3.84 8.98
CA ASP A 33 -24.50 -2.39 8.88
C ASP A 33 -24.58 -1.91 7.43
N ASP A 34 -25.20 -0.75 7.25
CA ASP A 34 -25.27 -0.05 5.96
C ASP A 34 -23.95 0.70 5.68
N TYR A 35 -23.04 0.03 4.97
CA TYR A 35 -21.81 0.64 4.51
C TYR A 35 -22.02 1.56 3.32
N LYS A 36 -21.37 2.72 3.35
CA LYS A 36 -21.29 3.63 2.21
C LYS A 36 -20.06 3.24 1.39
N PRO A 37 -20.21 2.72 0.16
CA PRO A 37 -19.07 2.31 -0.66
C PRO A 37 -18.24 3.50 -1.18
N GLU A 38 -18.68 4.74 -0.95
CA GLU A 38 -17.98 5.98 -1.36
C GLU A 38 -17.51 5.97 -2.83
N ASP A 39 -18.25 5.31 -3.73
CA ASP A 39 -17.90 5.13 -5.15
C ASP A 39 -17.60 6.43 -5.90
N VAL A 40 -18.10 7.54 -5.37
CA VAL A 40 -17.86 8.89 -5.85
C VAL A 40 -16.37 9.25 -5.86
N LEU A 41 -15.55 8.66 -4.98
CA LEU A 41 -14.11 8.83 -4.93
C LEU A 41 -13.39 8.18 -6.11
N ASN A 42 -13.99 7.19 -6.76
CA ASN A 42 -13.42 6.52 -7.93
C ASN A 42 -13.55 7.37 -9.22
N ILE A 43 -14.30 8.48 -9.17
CA ILE A 43 -14.51 9.38 -10.30
C ILE A 43 -13.58 10.58 -10.16
N PHE A 44 -12.81 10.87 -11.21
CA PHE A 44 -11.97 12.07 -11.24
C PHE A 44 -12.83 13.33 -11.13
N LYS A 45 -12.57 14.11 -10.08
CA LYS A 45 -13.17 15.41 -9.84
C LYS A 45 -12.06 16.44 -9.65
N MET A 46 -12.30 17.66 -10.10
CA MET A 46 -11.37 18.75 -9.86
C MET A 46 -11.43 19.14 -8.38
N ASP A 47 -10.31 18.99 -7.67
CA ASP A 47 -10.22 19.33 -6.26
C ASP A 47 -9.63 20.73 -6.09
N PRO A 48 -10.35 21.69 -5.48
CA PRO A 48 -9.82 23.01 -5.20
C PRO A 48 -8.64 22.99 -4.21
N ASN A 49 -8.51 21.94 -3.39
CA ASN A 49 -7.45 21.79 -2.39
C ASN A 49 -6.35 20.80 -2.84
N LEU A 50 -6.20 20.57 -4.14
CA LEU A 50 -5.21 19.64 -4.69
C LEU A 50 -3.80 19.88 -4.13
N ILE A 51 -3.37 21.15 -4.09
CA ILE A 51 -2.02 21.55 -3.64
C ILE A 51 -1.79 21.14 -2.18
N GLU A 52 -2.74 21.46 -1.29
CA GLU A 52 -2.62 21.10 0.13
C GLU A 52 -2.66 19.58 0.34
N LYS A 53 -3.49 18.86 -0.43
CA LYS A 53 -3.58 17.39 -0.34
C LYS A 53 -2.29 16.73 -0.80
N GLU A 54 -1.70 17.19 -1.91
CA GLU A 54 -0.40 16.67 -2.39
C GLU A 54 0.71 16.88 -1.37
N GLU A 55 0.78 18.03 -0.72
CA GLU A 55 1.76 18.28 0.35
C GLU A 55 1.56 17.35 1.54
N ARG A 56 0.31 17.16 2.00
CA ARG A 56 -0.01 16.22 3.10
C ARG A 56 0.33 14.78 2.74
N TYR A 57 -0.03 14.31 1.55
CA TYR A 57 0.33 12.97 1.09
C TYR A 57 1.84 12.79 0.94
N LYS A 58 2.57 13.84 0.49
CA LYS A 58 4.03 13.81 0.41
C LYS A 58 4.67 13.73 1.80
N ALA A 59 4.12 14.42 2.80
CA ALA A 59 4.57 14.33 4.18
C ALA A 59 4.36 12.92 4.76
N ILE A 60 3.15 12.36 4.62
CA ILE A 60 2.81 11.01 5.12
C ILE A 60 3.62 9.94 4.40
N LYS A 61 3.81 10.06 3.08
CA LYS A 61 4.66 9.15 2.30
C LYS A 61 6.09 9.13 2.83
N LYS A 62 6.61 10.31 3.19
CA LYS A 62 7.94 10.46 3.77
C LYS A 62 8.00 9.80 5.14
N GLU A 63 7.02 10.02 6.00
CA GLU A 63 6.95 9.43 7.35
C GLU A 63 6.96 7.89 7.31
N ILE A 64 6.08 7.29 6.51
CA ILE A 64 5.95 5.82 6.44
C ILE A 64 7.18 5.13 5.83
N LEU A 65 7.87 5.80 4.90
CA LEU A 65 9.01 5.21 4.17
C LEU A 65 10.37 5.58 4.78
N ASP A 66 10.58 6.84 5.20
CA ASP A 66 11.88 7.28 5.73
C ASP A 66 12.14 6.77 7.16
N GLU A 67 11.12 6.47 7.97
CA GLU A 67 11.32 5.89 9.31
C GLU A 67 11.81 4.43 9.28
N ARG A 68 11.76 3.75 8.12
CA ARG A 68 12.13 2.33 8.01
C ARG A 68 13.53 2.07 7.43
N ASP A 69 14.17 3.07 6.82
CA ASP A 69 15.52 2.92 6.25
C ASP A 69 16.64 3.14 7.28
N SER A 70 16.32 3.46 8.54
CA SER A 70 17.32 3.70 9.59
C SER A 70 17.78 2.45 10.37
N ASP A 71 17.18 1.28 10.13
CA ASP A 71 17.50 0.02 10.87
C ASP A 71 18.00 -1.13 9.97
N LEU A 72 18.56 -0.81 8.79
CA LEU A 72 19.32 -1.77 7.98
C LEU A 72 20.77 -1.28 7.83
N ASN A 73 21.53 -1.41 8.91
CA ASN A 73 22.97 -1.22 8.89
C ASN A 73 23.65 -2.31 8.04
N THR A 74 24.33 -1.85 6.98
CA THR A 74 25.68 -2.28 6.59
C THR A 74 25.90 -3.79 6.40
N ASP A 75 25.86 -4.24 5.14
CA ASP A 75 27.05 -4.90 4.61
C ASP A 75 27.29 -4.49 3.15
N GLN A 76 28.54 -4.16 2.87
CA GLN A 76 29.02 -3.66 1.59
C GLN A 76 29.05 -4.79 0.56
N ASP A 77 28.65 -4.53 -0.68
CA ASP A 77 29.59 -4.78 -1.76
C ASP A 77 29.29 -3.92 -2.99
N ALA A 78 30.31 -3.17 -3.36
CA ALA A 78 30.35 -2.16 -4.39
C ALA A 78 30.03 -2.71 -5.78
N ARG A 79 29.21 -1.97 -6.55
CA ARG A 79 29.56 -1.58 -7.92
C ARG A 79 29.00 -0.19 -8.25
N SER A 80 29.87 0.81 -8.09
CA SER A 80 29.81 2.08 -8.82
C SER A 80 29.57 1.80 -10.30
N SER A 81 28.58 2.46 -10.86
CA SER A 81 28.74 3.09 -12.17
C SER A 81 27.89 4.34 -12.15
N GLU A 82 28.51 5.44 -11.73
CA GLU A 82 28.16 6.74 -12.26
C GLU A 82 28.06 6.64 -13.80
N GLU A 83 27.00 7.19 -14.40
CA GLU A 83 27.14 8.20 -15.46
C GLU A 83 25.79 8.66 -16.05
N GLU A 84 25.70 10.00 -16.12
CA GLU A 84 24.93 10.86 -17.04
C GLU A 84 23.47 11.26 -16.76
N GLU A 85 23.37 12.46 -16.19
CA GLU A 85 22.27 13.42 -16.36
C GLU A 85 21.90 13.62 -17.85
N GLY A 86 20.81 13.02 -18.29
CA GLY A 86 20.18 13.32 -19.58
C GLY A 86 18.88 14.09 -19.41
N LYS A 87 18.94 15.43 -19.39
CA LYS A 87 17.77 16.28 -19.67
C LYS A 87 17.22 15.91 -21.04
N ASP A 88 15.98 15.42 -21.12
CA ASP A 88 15.19 15.59 -22.34
C ASP A 88 13.77 16.09 -22.06
N LYS A 89 13.46 17.17 -22.77
CA LYS A 89 12.22 17.92 -22.73
C LYS A 89 11.33 17.42 -23.88
N ASP A 90 10.61 16.34 -23.68
CA ASP A 90 9.58 15.96 -24.65
C ASP A 90 8.17 16.33 -24.18
N ARG A 91 7.81 17.57 -24.56
CA ARG A 91 6.44 17.96 -24.82
C ARG A 91 5.87 17.08 -25.93
N GLN A 92 5.20 15.98 -25.59
CA GLN A 92 4.25 15.37 -26.51
C GLN A 92 2.83 15.76 -26.12
N LYS A 93 2.33 16.75 -26.87
CA LYS A 93 0.91 16.94 -27.10
C LYS A 93 0.35 15.64 -27.65
N VAL A 94 -0.43 14.91 -26.87
CA VAL A 94 -1.34 13.91 -27.42
C VAL A 94 -2.66 14.62 -27.64
N SER A 95 -2.91 14.94 -28.91
CA SER A 95 -4.25 15.26 -29.41
C SER A 95 -4.81 13.96 -29.99
N ILE A 96 -5.91 13.48 -29.40
CA ILE A 96 -7.02 12.73 -30.01
C ILE A 96 -8.16 12.76 -28.99
#